data_AF-A0A940LAN6-F1
#
_entry.id   AF-A0A940LAN6-F1
#
_cell.length_a   1.000
_cell.length_b   1.000
_cell.length_c   1.000
_cell.angle_alpha   90.00
_cell.angle_beta   90.00
_cell.angle_gamma   90.00
#
_symmetry.space_group_name_H-M   'P 1'
#
loop_
_entity.id
_entity.type
_entity.pdbx_description
1 polymer ?
#
loop_
_entity_poly.entity_id
_entity_poly.type
_entity_poly.pdbx_seq_one_letter_code
_entity_poly.pdbx_strand_id
1 'polypeptide(L)'
;MKYKMEKPVHGTIGTDKYQCIIEWRNGKFIADEPASVGGKDAGPDPYTLLLSSLASCKLITLRMYIDRKGWEIDRIAISTNMYQETKNELTNTIIDCDILFLSPVSDEQKMQLLEIAKNCPVSKILQGDLKVRVFAFRNGDAKTIKYTNGQITVLWKPELCQHSTRCWSQLPQVFKPALRKWIDPDGASAERIEQQITLCPSGALGFLKNDQSG
;
A
#
# COMPACT_ATOMS: atom_id res chain seq x y z
N MET A 1 -0.69 9.71 10.87
CA MET A 1 -0.48 8.89 9.65
C MET A 1 -1.76 8.93 8.82
N LYS A 2 -1.69 9.07 7.48
CA LYS A 2 -2.87 8.97 6.59
C LYS A 2 -2.52 8.05 5.43
N TYR A 3 -3.29 6.99 5.24
CA TYR A 3 -3.09 6.08 4.10
C TYR A 3 -3.56 6.73 2.80
N LYS A 4 -2.90 6.41 1.68
CA LYS A 4 -3.30 6.89 0.35
C LYS A 4 -4.58 6.21 -0.16
N MET A 5 -4.85 4.99 0.31
CA MET A 5 -6.06 4.24 0.02
C MET A 5 -6.94 4.14 1.27
N GLU A 6 -8.26 4.20 1.09
CA GLU A 6 -9.23 4.00 2.17
C GLU A 6 -9.26 2.54 2.64
N LYS A 7 -9.23 1.60 1.69
CA LYS A 7 -9.08 0.16 1.92
C LYS A 7 -7.73 -0.31 1.40
N PRO A 8 -7.03 -1.21 2.11
CA PRO A 8 -5.78 -1.76 1.60
C PRO A 8 -6.04 -2.57 0.32
N VAL A 9 -5.02 -2.65 -0.55
CA VAL A 9 -4.97 -3.71 -1.56
C VAL A 9 -4.79 -5.03 -0.82
N HIS A 10 -5.66 -6.00 -1.09
CA HIS A 10 -5.61 -7.32 -0.47
C HIS A 10 -5.09 -8.34 -1.49
N GLY A 11 -4.25 -9.26 -1.02
CA GLY A 11 -3.68 -10.30 -1.86
C GLY A 11 -3.79 -11.64 -1.15
N THR A 12 -4.22 -12.66 -1.89
CA THR A 12 -4.28 -14.04 -1.40
C THR A 12 -3.58 -14.96 -2.38
N ILE A 13 -2.90 -15.98 -1.86
CA ILE A 13 -2.32 -17.08 -2.62
C ILE A 13 -2.84 -18.40 -2.04
N GLY A 14 -3.24 -19.32 -2.91
CA GLY A 14 -3.70 -20.65 -2.55
C GLY A 14 -2.60 -21.70 -2.64
N THR A 15 -2.97 -22.93 -2.98
CA THR A 15 -2.02 -24.03 -3.25
C THR A 15 -1.54 -24.06 -4.69
N ASP A 16 -2.20 -23.32 -5.59
CA ASP A 16 -1.72 -23.12 -6.95
C ASP A 16 -0.38 -22.39 -6.95
N LYS A 17 0.59 -22.93 -7.68
CA LYS A 17 1.97 -22.46 -7.64
C LYS A 17 2.08 -21.05 -8.24
N TYR A 18 2.55 -20.10 -7.43
CA TYR A 18 2.84 -18.69 -7.75
C TYR A 18 1.67 -17.81 -8.22
N GLN A 19 0.47 -18.37 -8.34
CA GLN A 19 -0.72 -17.62 -8.71
C GLN A 19 -1.35 -16.92 -7.50
N CYS A 20 -1.51 -15.60 -7.61
CA CYS A 20 -2.12 -14.75 -6.61
C CYS A 20 -3.41 -14.11 -7.14
N ILE A 21 -4.38 -13.91 -6.25
CA ILE A 21 -5.53 -13.04 -6.49
C ILE A 21 -5.27 -11.72 -5.77
N ILE A 22 -5.31 -10.61 -6.50
CA ILE A 22 -5.15 -9.26 -5.98
C ILE A 22 -6.48 -8.52 -6.09
N GLU A 23 -6.95 -7.97 -4.98
CA GLU A 23 -8.21 -7.23 -4.87
C GLU A 23 -7.93 -5.77 -4.53
N TRP A 24 -8.55 -4.84 -5.27
CA TRP A 24 -8.47 -3.40 -5.01
C TRP A 24 -9.87 -2.79 -5.13
N ARG A 25 -10.22 -1.86 -4.23
CA ARG A 25 -11.51 -1.13 -4.25
C ARG A 25 -12.71 -2.06 -4.49
N ASN A 26 -13.15 -2.19 -5.75
CA ASN A 26 -14.27 -2.99 -6.23
C ASN A 26 -13.90 -4.04 -7.30
N GLY A 27 -12.61 -4.24 -7.61
CA GLY A 27 -12.14 -5.15 -8.66
C GLY A 27 -11.12 -6.17 -8.14
N LYS A 28 -10.84 -7.18 -8.98
CA LYS A 28 -9.81 -8.19 -8.74
C LYS A 28 -9.10 -8.59 -10.03
N PHE A 29 -7.83 -8.97 -9.93
CA PHE A 29 -7.02 -9.49 -11.04
C PHE A 29 -6.11 -10.61 -10.54
N ILE A 30 -5.62 -11.41 -11.49
CA ILE A 30 -4.64 -12.47 -11.24
C ILE A 30 -3.24 -11.88 -11.45
N ALA A 31 -2.34 -12.15 -10.52
CA ALA A 31 -0.90 -12.00 -10.71
C ALA A 31 -0.30 -13.40 -10.72
N ASP A 32 0.55 -13.72 -11.69
CA ASP A 32 1.10 -15.06 -11.83
C ASP A 32 2.50 -14.98 -12.41
N GLU A 33 3.32 -15.97 -12.08
CA GLU A 33 4.62 -16.12 -12.69
C GLU A 33 4.49 -16.84 -14.05
N PRO A 34 5.44 -16.66 -14.98
CA PRO A 34 5.41 -17.36 -16.25
C PRO A 34 5.59 -18.87 -16.07
N ALA A 35 5.18 -19.63 -17.10
CA ALA A 35 5.33 -21.08 -17.12
C ALA A 35 6.78 -21.55 -16.95
N SER A 36 7.76 -20.75 -17.38
CA SER A 36 9.19 -21.05 -17.28
C SER A 36 9.71 -21.20 -15.85
N VAL A 37 9.08 -20.56 -14.87
CA VAL A 37 9.43 -20.70 -13.44
C VAL A 37 8.35 -21.48 -12.67
N GLY A 38 7.34 -22.00 -13.38
CA GLY A 38 6.32 -22.91 -12.84
C GLY A 38 5.01 -22.25 -12.42
N GLY A 39 4.75 -21.01 -12.83
CA GLY A 39 3.40 -20.43 -12.77
C GLY A 39 2.55 -20.85 -13.98
N LYS A 40 1.37 -20.24 -14.14
CA LYS A 40 0.45 -20.56 -15.26
C LYS A 40 0.40 -19.47 -16.32
N ASP A 41 1.19 -18.40 -16.18
CA ASP A 41 1.16 -17.23 -17.07
C ASP A 41 -0.27 -16.62 -17.22
N ALA A 42 -1.08 -16.75 -16.16
CA ALA A 42 -2.48 -16.34 -16.15
C ALA A 42 -2.69 -14.83 -15.85
N GLY A 43 -1.60 -14.10 -15.64
CA GLY A 43 -1.57 -12.69 -15.30
C GLY A 43 -0.13 -12.17 -15.27
N PRO A 44 0.06 -10.85 -15.14
CA PRO A 44 1.40 -10.28 -15.07
C PRO A 44 2.13 -10.72 -13.80
N ASP A 45 3.43 -10.95 -13.93
CA ASP A 45 4.33 -11.18 -12.81
C ASP A 45 4.51 -9.89 -11.96
N PRO A 46 5.10 -9.98 -10.75
CA PRO A 46 5.27 -8.83 -9.88
C PRO A 46 6.11 -7.67 -10.47
N TYR A 47 7.13 -7.96 -11.28
CA TYR A 47 7.94 -6.94 -11.95
C TYR A 47 7.15 -6.25 -13.06
N THR A 48 6.42 -7.02 -13.85
CA THR A 48 5.50 -6.49 -14.86
C THR A 48 4.43 -5.59 -14.24
N LEU A 49 3.88 -5.95 -13.07
CA LEU A 49 2.94 -5.11 -12.33
C LEU A 49 3.57 -3.79 -11.84
N LEU A 50 4.80 -3.84 -11.30
CA LEU A 50 5.53 -2.65 -10.88
C LEU A 50 5.75 -1.70 -12.05
N LEU A 51 6.26 -2.20 -13.18
CA LEU A 51 6.51 -1.44 -14.38
C LEU A 51 5.21 -0.88 -14.98
N SER A 52 4.15 -1.69 -15.02
CA SER A 52 2.82 -1.27 -15.47
C SER A 52 2.25 -0.14 -14.62
N SER A 53 2.49 -0.15 -13.31
CA SER A 53 2.07 0.93 -12.41
C SER A 53 2.76 2.26 -12.73
N LEU A 54 4.04 2.21 -13.13
CA LEU A 54 4.81 3.39 -13.52
C LEU A 54 4.38 3.89 -14.91
N ALA A 55 4.29 2.98 -15.89
CA ALA A 55 3.85 3.27 -17.25
C ALA A 55 2.48 3.95 -17.28
N SER A 56 1.49 3.35 -16.61
CA SER A 56 0.13 3.89 -16.52
C SER A 56 0.10 5.26 -15.82
N CYS A 57 0.84 5.43 -14.72
CA CYS A 57 0.91 6.71 -14.03
C CYS A 57 1.51 7.82 -14.89
N LYS A 58 2.56 7.52 -15.68
CA LYS A 58 3.17 8.47 -16.62
C LYS A 58 2.19 8.84 -17.74
N LEU A 59 1.57 7.86 -18.40
CA LEU A 59 0.60 8.11 -19.48
C LEU A 59 -0.58 8.96 -19.00
N ILE A 60 -1.14 8.67 -17.82
CA ILE A 60 -2.21 9.48 -17.22
C ILE A 60 -1.73 10.91 -16.98
N THR A 61 -0.54 11.09 -16.41
CA THR A 61 0.02 12.42 -16.12
C THR A 61 0.24 13.23 -17.40
N LEU A 62 0.75 12.59 -18.46
CA LEU A 62 0.94 13.21 -19.77
C LEU A 62 -0.40 13.62 -20.38
N ARG A 63 -1.39 12.72 -20.38
CA ARG A 63 -2.74 13.01 -20.88
C ARG A 63 -3.35 14.21 -20.16
N MET A 64 -3.32 14.22 -18.82
CA MET A 64 -3.80 15.36 -18.03
C MET A 64 -3.11 16.69 -18.42
N TYR A 65 -1.81 16.66 -18.70
CA TYR A 65 -1.07 17.86 -19.10
C TYR A 65 -1.43 18.34 -20.51
N ILE A 66 -1.56 17.41 -21.46
CA ILE A 66 -1.98 17.66 -22.85
C ILE A 66 -3.37 18.30 -22.87
N ASP A 67 -4.32 17.71 -22.15
CA ASP A 67 -5.69 18.19 -22.07
C ASP A 67 -5.74 19.60 -21.47
N ARG A 68 -4.95 19.85 -20.41
CA ARG A 68 -4.84 21.18 -19.80
C ARG A 68 -4.26 22.24 -20.74
N LYS A 69 -3.37 21.84 -21.66
CA LYS A 69 -2.75 22.74 -22.64
C LYS A 69 -3.59 22.90 -23.91
N GLY A 70 -4.64 22.10 -24.09
CA GLY A 70 -5.44 22.09 -25.32
C GLY A 70 -4.66 21.61 -26.53
N TRP A 71 -3.70 20.70 -26.35
CA TRP A 71 -2.91 20.17 -27.47
C TRP A 71 -3.58 18.97 -28.13
N GLU A 72 -3.56 18.94 -29.46
CA GLU A 72 -4.09 17.82 -30.26
C GLU A 72 -3.04 16.72 -30.43
N ILE A 73 -2.82 15.94 -29.36
CA ILE A 73 -1.94 14.77 -29.37
C ILE A 73 -2.77 13.53 -29.05
N ASP A 74 -3.08 12.75 -30.09
CA ASP A 74 -4.05 11.65 -29.97
C ASP A 74 -3.47 10.44 -29.23
N ARG A 75 -2.29 9.99 -29.64
CA ARG A 75 -1.73 8.72 -29.17
C ARG A 75 -0.28 8.86 -28.70
N ILE A 76 -0.06 8.37 -27.48
CA ILE A 76 1.24 8.28 -26.84
C ILE A 76 1.36 6.87 -26.28
N ALA A 77 2.49 6.24 -26.50
CA ALA A 77 2.85 4.96 -25.91
C ALA A 77 4.08 5.14 -25.02
N ILE A 78 4.25 4.21 -24.09
CA ILE A 78 5.45 4.14 -23.26
C ILE A 78 5.89 2.68 -23.16
N SER A 79 7.19 2.45 -23.30
CA SER A 79 7.84 1.18 -22.99
C SER A 79 8.66 1.37 -21.73
N THR A 80 8.58 0.42 -20.81
CA THR A 80 9.32 0.47 -19.55
C THR A 80 10.02 -0.85 -19.32
N ASN A 81 11.29 -0.78 -18.89
CA ASN A 81 12.05 -1.95 -18.47
C ASN A 81 12.93 -1.59 -17.27
N MET A 82 13.41 -2.58 -16.53
CA MET A 82 14.27 -2.36 -15.39
C MET A 82 15.49 -3.27 -15.38
N TYR A 83 16.58 -2.77 -14.83
CA TYR A 83 17.77 -3.53 -14.53
C TYR A 83 18.38 -3.07 -13.21
N GLN A 84 19.26 -3.90 -12.65
CA GLN A 84 19.91 -3.63 -11.37
C GLN A 84 21.42 -3.74 -11.52
N GLU A 85 22.12 -2.79 -10.91
CA GLU A 85 23.58 -2.79 -10.79
C GLU A 85 23.96 -2.84 -9.31
N THR A 86 24.76 -3.82 -8.91
CA THR A 86 25.27 -3.91 -7.53
C THR A 86 26.72 -3.46 -7.48
N LYS A 87 27.02 -2.44 -6.66
CA LYS A 87 28.38 -1.96 -6.37
C LYS A 87 28.53 -1.73 -4.87
N ASN A 88 29.58 -2.29 -4.26
CA ASN A 88 29.88 -2.14 -2.82
C ASN A 88 28.68 -2.46 -1.91
N GLU A 89 28.02 -3.61 -2.14
CA GLU A 89 26.81 -4.06 -1.42
C GLU A 89 25.57 -3.16 -1.59
N LEU A 90 25.69 -2.04 -2.30
CA LEU A 90 24.57 -1.19 -2.69
C LEU A 90 24.03 -1.64 -4.04
N THR A 91 22.76 -2.05 -4.06
CA THR A 91 22.05 -2.37 -5.29
C THR A 91 21.29 -1.15 -5.77
N ASN A 92 21.71 -0.62 -6.92
CA ASN A 92 21.01 0.43 -7.63
C ASN A 92 20.03 -0.20 -8.61
N THR A 93 18.77 0.24 -8.57
CA THR A 93 17.75 -0.16 -9.53
C THR A 93 17.50 0.97 -10.51
N ILE A 94 17.57 0.67 -11.80
CA ILE A 94 17.33 1.61 -12.88
C ILE A 94 16.10 1.16 -13.65
N ILE A 95 15.22 2.10 -13.97
CA ILE A 95 14.02 1.85 -14.78
C ILE A 95 14.05 2.80 -15.97
N ASP A 96 14.16 2.24 -17.16
CA ASP A 96 14.09 2.97 -18.42
C ASP A 96 12.64 3.19 -18.83
N CYS A 97 12.38 4.32 -19.48
CA CYS A 97 11.04 4.76 -19.85
C CYS A 97 11.11 5.45 -21.21
N ASP A 98 10.80 4.70 -22.27
CA ASP A 98 10.84 5.20 -23.64
C ASP A 98 9.45 5.67 -24.07
N ILE A 99 9.30 6.97 -24.30
CA ILE A 99 8.03 7.57 -24.73
C ILE A 99 8.01 7.66 -26.26
N LEU A 100 6.95 7.11 -26.86
CA LEU A 100 6.71 7.16 -28.29
C LEU A 100 5.48 8.03 -28.59
N PHE A 101 5.68 9.06 -29.39
CA PHE A 101 4.61 9.91 -29.91
C PHE A 101 4.14 9.36 -31.26
N LEU A 102 2.87 8.93 -31.31
CA LEU A 102 2.25 8.32 -32.49
C LEU A 102 1.45 9.33 -33.34
N SER A 103 1.46 10.60 -32.92
CA SER A 103 0.90 11.76 -33.62
C SER A 103 2.01 12.80 -33.81
N PRO A 104 1.88 13.76 -34.75
CA PRO A 104 2.81 14.87 -34.87
C PRO A 104 2.91 15.67 -33.55
N VAL A 105 4.14 15.91 -33.09
CA VAL A 105 4.42 16.69 -31.88
C VAL A 105 5.63 17.57 -32.16
N SER A 106 5.53 18.87 -31.84
CA SER A 106 6.66 19.80 -31.98
C SER A 106 7.78 19.46 -31.00
N ASP A 107 9.01 19.89 -31.28
CA ASP A 107 10.13 19.59 -30.38
C ASP A 107 9.97 20.30 -29.03
N GLU A 108 9.34 21.48 -28.99
CA GLU A 108 8.98 22.17 -27.75
C GLU A 108 7.96 21.36 -26.93
N GLN A 109 6.94 20.80 -27.57
CA GLN A 109 5.96 19.93 -26.92
C GLN A 109 6.64 18.67 -26.38
N LYS A 110 7.51 18.03 -27.16
CA LYS A 110 8.28 16.85 -26.70
C LYS A 110 9.10 17.18 -25.46
N MET A 111 9.87 18.26 -25.48
CA MET A 111 10.69 18.67 -24.33
C MET A 111 9.84 18.88 -23.08
N GLN A 112 8.68 19.55 -23.20
CA GLN A 112 7.77 19.74 -22.07
C GLN A 112 7.18 18.42 -21.57
N LEU A 113 6.77 17.52 -22.48
CA LEU A 113 6.20 16.22 -22.10
C LEU A 113 7.23 15.34 -21.40
N LEU A 114 8.47 15.31 -21.87
CA LEU A 114 9.56 14.56 -21.22
C LEU A 114 9.80 15.07 -19.78
N GLU A 115 9.76 16.37 -19.56
CA GLU A 115 9.93 16.94 -18.21
C GLU A 115 8.75 16.63 -17.30
N ILE A 116 7.52 16.68 -17.82
CA ILE A 116 6.32 16.30 -17.07
C ILE A 116 6.32 14.80 -16.73
N ALA A 117 6.79 13.94 -17.63
CA ALA A 117 6.83 12.49 -17.41
C ALA A 117 7.67 12.09 -16.20
N LYS A 118 8.69 12.87 -15.82
CA LYS A 118 9.52 12.62 -14.63
C LYS A 118 8.75 12.84 -13.32
N ASN A 119 7.67 13.61 -13.36
CA ASN A 119 7.00 14.15 -12.19
C ASN A 119 5.72 13.42 -11.79
N CYS A 120 5.42 12.27 -12.41
CA CYS A 120 4.24 11.49 -12.07
C CYS A 120 4.29 10.97 -10.61
N PRO A 121 3.14 10.81 -9.94
CA PRO A 121 3.09 10.34 -8.54
C PRO A 121 3.90 9.07 -8.25
N VAL A 122 3.92 8.08 -9.16
CA VAL A 122 4.68 6.84 -8.96
C VAL A 122 6.19 7.09 -9.06
N SER A 123 6.65 7.91 -10.02
CA SER A 123 8.07 8.32 -10.09
C SER A 123 8.54 8.97 -8.78
N LYS A 124 7.71 9.84 -8.18
CA LYS A 124 8.04 10.48 -6.90
C LYS A 124 8.14 9.49 -5.74
N ILE A 125 7.35 8.42 -5.75
CA ILE A 125 7.45 7.35 -4.73
C ILE A 125 8.76 6.58 -4.90
N LEU A 126 9.10 6.20 -6.14
CA LEU A 126 10.29 5.41 -6.44
C LEU A 126 11.60 6.17 -6.18
N GLN A 127 11.57 7.50 -6.28
CA GLN A 127 12.73 8.38 -6.02
C GLN A 127 12.82 8.88 -4.57
N GLY A 128 11.82 8.58 -3.73
CA GLY A 128 11.75 9.06 -2.36
C GLY A 128 12.36 8.11 -1.32
N ASP A 129 12.37 8.53 -0.05
CA ASP A 129 12.68 7.66 1.09
C ASP A 129 11.51 6.68 1.33
N LEU A 130 11.55 5.54 0.65
CA LEU A 130 10.54 4.50 0.72
C LEU A 130 10.90 3.45 1.76
N LYS A 131 9.98 3.19 2.71
CA LYS A 131 10.13 2.14 3.73
C LYS A 131 9.00 1.12 3.62
N VAL A 132 9.35 -0.12 3.32
CA VAL A 132 8.42 -1.26 3.38
C VAL A 132 8.52 -1.90 4.76
N ARG A 133 7.39 -2.08 5.44
CA ARG A 133 7.31 -2.69 6.78
C ARG A 133 6.45 -3.94 6.73
N VAL A 134 6.98 -5.04 7.24
CA VAL A 134 6.32 -6.35 7.27
C VAL A 134 5.91 -6.66 8.71
N PHE A 135 4.70 -7.18 8.88
CA PHE A 135 4.14 -7.59 10.16
C PHE A 135 3.49 -8.95 9.99
N ALA A 136 3.47 -9.74 11.06
CA ALA A 136 2.81 -11.03 11.08
C ALA A 136 1.77 -11.05 12.19
N PHE A 137 0.55 -11.47 11.84
CA PHE A 137 -0.48 -11.73 12.81
C PHE A 137 -0.11 -12.95 13.65
N ARG A 138 -0.29 -12.86 14.97
CA ARG A 138 0.05 -13.93 15.91
C ARG A 138 -1.18 -14.37 16.67
N ASN A 139 -1.53 -15.64 16.52
CA ASN A 139 -2.49 -16.32 17.39
C ASN A 139 -1.72 -17.03 18.50
N GLY A 140 -2.14 -16.82 19.75
CA GLY A 140 -1.53 -17.50 20.88
C GLY A 140 -2.09 -17.04 22.23
N ASP A 141 -1.92 -17.91 23.22
CA ASP A 141 -2.16 -17.64 24.63
C ASP A 141 -1.05 -16.73 25.15
N ALA A 142 -1.28 -15.43 25.05
CA ALA A 142 -0.44 -14.40 25.65
C ALA A 142 -1.17 -13.80 26.84
N LYS A 143 -0.40 -13.38 27.86
CA LYS A 143 -0.96 -12.66 29.00
C LYS A 143 -1.74 -11.44 28.49
N THR A 144 -3.03 -11.43 28.78
CA THR A 144 -3.96 -10.42 28.27
C THR A 144 -4.32 -9.45 29.39
N ILE A 145 -4.02 -8.18 29.16
CA ILE A 145 -4.40 -7.06 30.03
C ILE A 145 -5.70 -6.48 29.48
N LYS A 146 -6.69 -6.30 30.36
CA LYS A 146 -8.04 -5.84 29.98
C LYS A 146 -8.30 -4.43 30.49
N TYR A 147 -8.88 -3.58 29.64
CA TYR A 147 -9.35 -2.24 29.98
C TYR A 147 -10.80 -2.13 29.55
N THR A 148 -11.72 -1.77 30.45
CA THR A 148 -13.16 -1.75 30.15
C THR A 148 -13.82 -0.49 30.67
N ASN A 149 -14.83 -0.01 29.95
CA ASN A 149 -15.76 1.04 30.38
C ASN A 149 -17.21 0.54 30.49
N GLY A 150 -17.41 -0.78 30.49
CA GLY A 150 -18.73 -1.39 30.49
C GLY A 150 -19.34 -1.58 29.10
N GLN A 151 -19.04 -0.74 28.11
CA GLN A 151 -19.51 -0.93 26.71
C GLN A 151 -18.53 -1.77 25.88
N ILE A 152 -17.23 -1.52 26.05
CA ILE A 152 -16.17 -2.22 25.33
C ILE A 152 -15.08 -2.65 26.30
N THR A 153 -14.53 -3.85 26.07
CA THR A 153 -13.33 -4.32 26.74
C THR A 153 -12.17 -4.38 25.74
N VAL A 154 -11.19 -3.49 25.88
CA VAL A 154 -9.95 -3.52 25.11
C VAL A 154 -9.01 -4.57 25.69
N LEU A 155 -8.54 -5.47 24.82
CA LEU A 155 -7.57 -6.51 25.12
C LEU A 155 -6.19 -6.09 24.63
N TRP A 156 -5.19 -6.13 25.50
CA TRP A 156 -3.81 -5.87 25.15
C TRP A 156 -2.91 -7.05 25.52
N LYS A 157 -2.17 -7.55 24.53
CA LYS A 157 -1.21 -8.65 24.63
C LYS A 157 0.18 -8.11 24.30
N PRO A 158 0.95 -7.61 25.29
CA PRO A 158 2.23 -6.94 25.06
C PRO A 158 3.24 -7.79 24.28
N GLU A 159 3.29 -9.09 24.56
CA GLU A 159 4.22 -10.06 23.96
C GLU A 159 4.00 -10.25 22.45
N LEU A 160 2.80 -9.95 21.94
CA LEU A 160 2.49 -10.03 20.52
C LEU A 160 2.76 -8.71 19.79
N CYS A 161 3.14 -7.65 20.49
CA CYS A 161 3.30 -6.32 19.91
C CYS A 161 4.54 -6.24 19.01
N GLN A 162 4.34 -5.89 17.74
CA GLN A 162 5.42 -5.60 16.79
C GLN A 162 5.64 -4.09 16.58
N HIS A 163 5.12 -3.25 17.49
CA HIS A 163 5.29 -1.79 17.48
C HIS A 163 4.99 -1.13 16.13
N SER A 164 3.94 -1.57 15.44
CA SER A 164 3.57 -1.04 14.12
C SER A 164 3.18 0.44 14.14
N THR A 165 2.80 0.96 15.33
CA THR A 165 2.21 2.27 15.65
C THR A 165 0.85 2.56 15.02
N ARG A 166 0.39 1.70 14.10
CA ARG A 166 -0.87 1.86 13.35
C ARG A 166 -2.11 1.79 14.23
N CYS A 167 -2.05 0.93 15.25
CA CYS A 167 -3.19 0.55 16.10
C CYS A 167 -3.48 1.50 17.26
N TRP A 168 -2.67 2.55 17.46
CA TRP A 168 -2.89 3.51 18.55
C TRP A 168 -2.68 4.98 18.16
N SER A 169 -1.82 5.28 17.18
CA SER A 169 -1.36 6.65 16.91
C SER A 169 -2.41 7.64 16.41
N GLN A 170 -3.56 7.16 15.92
CA GLN A 170 -4.65 8.02 15.43
C GLN A 170 -5.74 8.28 16.48
N LEU A 171 -5.61 7.73 17.70
CA LEU A 171 -6.58 7.90 18.78
C LEU A 171 -5.90 8.19 20.13
N PRO A 172 -5.13 9.30 20.24
CA PRO A 172 -4.31 9.61 21.42
C PRO A 172 -5.12 9.87 22.70
N GLN A 173 -6.41 10.18 22.57
CA GLN A 173 -7.30 10.33 23.72
C GLN A 173 -7.62 8.99 24.39
N VAL A 174 -7.51 7.87 23.66
CA VAL A 174 -7.68 6.50 24.17
C VAL A 174 -6.32 5.86 24.47
N PHE A 175 -5.35 5.99 23.57
CA PHE A 175 -4.04 5.35 23.72
C PHE A 175 -2.95 6.37 24.06
N LYS A 176 -2.39 6.25 25.27
CA LYS A 176 -1.46 7.19 25.90
C LYS A 176 -0.13 6.48 26.26
N PRO A 177 0.75 6.17 25.28
CA PRO A 177 1.94 5.34 25.50
C PRO A 177 2.92 5.82 26.58
N ALA A 178 2.90 7.11 26.91
CA ALA A 178 3.73 7.69 27.96
C ALA A 178 3.23 7.36 29.39
N LEU A 179 2.03 6.80 29.54
CA LEU A 179 1.42 6.50 30.83
C LEU A 179 1.55 5.02 31.19
N ARG A 180 1.63 4.71 32.49
CA ARG A 180 1.62 3.33 32.99
C ARG A 180 0.32 2.60 32.64
N LYS A 181 -0.83 3.28 32.78
CA LYS A 181 -2.13 2.83 32.25
C LYS A 181 -2.34 3.53 30.92
N TRP A 182 -1.77 2.96 29.86
CA TRP A 182 -1.70 3.60 28.55
C TRP A 182 -2.98 3.44 27.70
N ILE A 183 -4.01 2.75 28.18
CA ILE A 183 -5.30 2.61 27.49
C ILE A 183 -6.40 3.16 28.37
N ASP A 184 -7.17 4.09 27.82
CA ASP A 184 -8.28 4.80 28.43
C ASP A 184 -9.55 4.56 27.59
N PRO A 185 -10.37 3.55 27.93
CA PRO A 185 -11.53 3.16 27.13
C PRO A 185 -12.64 4.23 27.11
N ASP A 186 -12.60 5.24 27.97
CA ASP A 186 -13.55 6.36 28.00
C ASP A 186 -13.18 7.49 27.02
N GLY A 187 -11.99 7.43 26.41
CA GLY A 187 -11.51 8.48 25.53
C GLY A 187 -12.28 8.62 24.21
N ALA A 188 -13.03 7.61 23.78
CA ALA A 188 -13.83 7.66 22.55
C ALA A 188 -15.00 6.65 22.59
N SER A 189 -15.89 6.72 21.59
CA SER A 189 -16.96 5.72 21.45
C SER A 189 -16.39 4.32 21.20
N ALA A 190 -17.12 3.28 21.63
CA ALA A 190 -16.75 1.89 21.40
C ALA A 190 -16.46 1.62 19.91
N GLU A 191 -17.33 2.08 19.02
CA GLU A 191 -17.14 1.95 17.56
C GLU A 191 -15.81 2.55 17.09
N ARG A 192 -15.43 3.73 17.60
CA ARG A 192 -14.20 4.39 17.20
C ARG A 192 -12.97 3.64 17.71
N ILE A 193 -13.05 3.08 18.92
CA ILE A 193 -12.00 2.24 19.51
C ILE A 193 -11.84 0.94 18.71
N GLU A 194 -12.93 0.29 18.32
CA GLU A 194 -12.92 -0.91 17.47
C GLU A 194 -12.22 -0.64 16.12
N GLN A 195 -12.64 0.40 15.41
CA GLN A 195 -12.03 0.81 14.14
C GLN A 195 -10.52 1.02 14.28
N GLN A 196 -10.07 1.59 15.39
CA GLN A 196 -8.66 1.82 15.66
C GLN A 196 -7.89 0.53 16.00
N ILE A 197 -8.48 -0.36 16.81
CA ILE A 197 -7.87 -1.62 17.24
C ILE A 197 -7.70 -2.59 16.08
N THR A 198 -8.68 -2.66 15.16
CA THR A 198 -8.62 -3.55 13.98
C THR A 198 -7.42 -3.25 13.06
N LEU A 199 -6.79 -2.07 13.18
CA LEU A 199 -5.56 -1.74 12.49
C LEU A 199 -4.30 -2.44 13.07
N CYS A 200 -4.43 -3.21 14.15
CA CYS A 200 -3.33 -3.97 14.74
C CYS A 200 -2.94 -5.16 13.85
N PRO A 201 -1.76 -5.14 13.19
CA PRO A 201 -1.41 -6.21 12.28
C PRO A 201 -0.91 -7.47 12.99
N SER A 202 -0.56 -7.38 14.28
CA SER A 202 0.06 -8.48 15.02
C SER A 202 -0.88 -9.23 15.95
N GLY A 203 -2.11 -8.76 16.13
CA GLY A 203 -3.06 -9.32 17.12
C GLY A 203 -2.77 -8.90 18.57
N ALA A 204 -1.86 -7.95 18.78
CA ALA A 204 -1.51 -7.45 20.12
C ALA A 204 -2.60 -6.59 20.76
N LEU A 205 -3.47 -5.98 19.96
CA LEU A 205 -4.67 -5.32 20.42
C LEU A 205 -5.89 -6.05 19.84
N GLY A 206 -6.88 -6.27 20.69
CA GLY A 206 -8.18 -6.82 20.34
C GLY A 206 -9.27 -6.17 21.19
N PHE A 207 -10.52 -6.56 20.98
CA PHE A 207 -11.64 -6.04 21.76
C PHE A 207 -12.72 -7.12 21.96
N LEU A 208 -13.54 -6.92 22.98
CA LEU A 208 -14.80 -7.61 23.19
C LEU A 208 -15.90 -6.56 23.33
N LYS A 209 -17.03 -6.74 22.63
CA LYS A 209 -18.24 -5.96 22.90
C LYS A 209 -18.92 -6.56 24.12
N ASN A 210 -19.26 -5.72 25.09
CA ASN A 210 -20.06 -6.16 26.20
C ASN A 210 -21.50 -5.85 25.81
N ASP A 211 -22.30 -6.87 25.49
CA ASP A 211 -23.72 -6.66 25.19
C ASP A 211 -24.38 -6.03 26.42
N GLN A 212 -25.06 -4.90 26.22
CA GLN A 212 -26.06 -4.42 27.18
C GLN A 212 -27.31 -5.29 27.03
N SER A 213 -27.25 -6.52 27.53
CA SER A 213 -28.45 -7.30 27.84
C SER A 213 -28.77 -7.04 29.32
N GLY A 214 -29.61 -6.03 29.55
CA GLY A 214 -30.17 -5.66 30.84
C GLY A 214 -31.37 -4.76 30.63
#